data_AF-A0A511JLW4-F1
#
_entry.id   AF-A0A511JLW4-F1
#
_cell.length_a   1.000
_cell.length_b   1.000
_cell.length_c   1.000
_cell.angle_alpha   90.00
_cell.angle_beta   90.00
_cell.angle_gamma   90.00
#
_symmetry.space_group_name_H-M   'P 1'
#
loop_
_entity.id
_entity.type
_entity.pdbx_description
1 polymer ?
#
loop_
_entity_poly.entity_id
_entity_poly.type
_entity_poly.pdbx_seq_one_letter_code
_entity_poly.pdbx_strand_id
1 'polypeptide(L)'
;MEPDPPTRADIEEQWLSALAGSRTVEQVSRWAELRLDAAPDVEELVLQGLLALQRLRHSDLPAADLSRLMSDELTAWRRELQRYDDDPDGWDRQHLRRMITSFARSHGDDRARVFGAKLVRHYGLRPEDVDTALLAARIDDT
;
A
#
# COMPACT_ATOMS: atom_id res chain seq x y z
N MET A 1 -3.90 -25.20 -13.21
CA MET A 1 -3.49 -24.00 -13.94
C MET A 1 -3.43 -22.91 -12.90
N GLU A 2 -2.23 -22.44 -12.58
CA GLU A 2 -2.08 -21.32 -11.65
C GLU A 2 -2.69 -20.07 -12.30
N PRO A 3 -3.44 -19.26 -11.54
CA PRO A 3 -4.10 -18.11 -12.12
C PRO A 3 -3.07 -17.02 -12.39
N ASP A 4 -3.18 -16.31 -13.51
CA ASP A 4 -2.21 -15.28 -13.90
C ASP A 4 -2.05 -14.22 -12.80
N PRO A 5 -0.84 -13.64 -12.62
CA PRO A 5 -0.62 -12.59 -11.64
C PRO A 5 -1.60 -11.42 -11.83
N PRO A 6 -2.16 -10.86 -10.73
CA PRO A 6 -3.07 -9.73 -10.82
C PRO A 6 -2.35 -8.49 -11.35
N THR A 7 -3.06 -7.72 -12.17
CA THR A 7 -2.59 -6.46 -12.73
C THR A 7 -3.25 -5.27 -12.02
N ARG A 8 -2.72 -4.06 -12.23
CA ARG A 8 -3.35 -2.81 -11.78
C ARG A 8 -4.79 -2.69 -12.29
N ALA A 9 -5.04 -3.08 -13.54
CA ALA A 9 -6.39 -3.04 -14.12
C ALA A 9 -7.36 -3.99 -13.40
N ASP A 10 -6.91 -5.19 -13.00
CA ASP A 10 -7.75 -6.14 -12.26
C ASP A 10 -8.16 -5.58 -10.88
N ILE A 11 -7.24 -4.90 -10.20
CA ILE A 11 -7.50 -4.22 -8.93
C ILE A 11 -8.54 -3.11 -9.11
N GLU A 12 -8.36 -2.28 -10.14
CA GLU A 12 -9.29 -1.20 -10.43
C GLU A 12 -10.69 -1.72 -10.77
N GLU A 13 -10.79 -2.78 -11.59
CA GLU A 13 -12.06 -3.43 -11.91
C GLU A 13 -12.77 -3.95 -10.66
N GLN A 14 -12.02 -4.55 -9.73
CA GLN A 14 -12.56 -5.03 -8.46
C GLN A 14 -13.17 -3.90 -7.62
N TRP A 15 -12.46 -2.78 -7.47
CA TRP A 15 -12.99 -1.60 -6.78
C TRP A 15 -14.27 -1.08 -7.44
N LEU A 16 -14.25 -0.93 -8.77
CA LEU A 16 -15.39 -0.40 -9.53
C LEU A 16 -16.60 -1.34 -9.45
N SER A 17 -16.38 -2.65 -9.53
CA SER A 17 -17.44 -3.65 -9.40
C SER A 17 -18.12 -3.59 -8.04
N ALA A 18 -17.34 -3.39 -6.98
CA ALA A 18 -17.85 -3.29 -5.63
C ALA A 18 -18.62 -1.97 -5.41
N LEU A 19 -18.09 -0.84 -5.90
CA LEU A 19 -18.77 0.46 -5.85
C LEU A 19 -20.07 0.49 -6.68
N ALA A 20 -20.10 -0.20 -7.81
CA ALA A 20 -21.29 -0.34 -8.65
C ALA A 20 -22.32 -1.34 -8.08
N GLY A 21 -21.98 -2.07 -7.01
CA GLY A 21 -22.83 -3.11 -6.43
C GLY A 21 -22.96 -4.38 -7.28
N SER A 22 -22.15 -4.54 -8.33
CA SER A 22 -22.13 -5.77 -9.15
C SER A 22 -21.38 -6.92 -8.47
N ARG A 23 -20.52 -6.59 -7.49
CA ARG A 23 -19.89 -7.54 -6.55
C ARG A 23 -20.08 -7.07 -5.12
N THR A 24 -20.28 -8.00 -4.19
CA THR A 24 -20.31 -7.70 -2.76
C THR A 24 -18.90 -7.50 -2.21
N VAL A 25 -18.76 -6.77 -1.11
CA VAL A 25 -17.49 -6.58 -0.38
C VAL A 25 -16.82 -7.92 -0.06
N GLU A 26 -17.60 -8.93 0.35
CA GLU A 26 -17.08 -10.26 0.61
C GLU A 26 -16.48 -10.91 -0.63
N GLN A 27 -17.13 -10.80 -1.80
CA GLN A 27 -16.63 -11.37 -3.05
C GLN A 27 -15.31 -10.75 -3.48
N VAL A 28 -15.19 -9.42 -3.42
CA VAL A 28 -13.94 -8.72 -3.75
C VAL A 28 -12.83 -9.04 -2.76
N SER A 29 -13.15 -9.06 -1.46
CA SER A 29 -12.17 -9.36 -0.41
C SER A 29 -11.63 -10.78 -0.55
N ARG A 30 -12.51 -11.75 -0.83
CA ARG A 30 -12.12 -13.14 -1.06
C ARG A 30 -11.29 -13.30 -2.33
N TRP A 31 -11.64 -12.58 -3.40
CA TRP A 31 -10.82 -12.55 -4.60
C TRP A 31 -9.41 -12.04 -4.28
N ALA A 32 -9.29 -10.95 -3.52
CA ALA A 32 -7.99 -10.37 -3.16
C ALA A 32 -7.16 -11.32 -2.28
N GLU A 33 -7.78 -11.98 -1.30
CA GLU A 33 -7.12 -13.00 -0.46
C GLU A 33 -6.53 -14.15 -1.28
N LEU A 34 -7.31 -14.72 -2.22
CA LEU A 34 -6.82 -15.79 -3.09
C LEU A 34 -5.63 -15.35 -3.95
N ARG A 35 -5.54 -14.07 -4.30
CA ARG A 35 -4.42 -13.53 -5.08
C ARG A 35 -3.19 -13.29 -4.20
N LEU A 36 -3.36 -12.81 -2.98
CA LEU A 36 -2.28 -12.66 -2.01
C LEU A 36 -1.64 -14.01 -1.67
N ASP A 37 -2.45 -15.07 -1.55
CA ASP A 37 -1.95 -16.42 -1.28
C ASP A 37 -1.20 -17.04 -2.47
N ALA A 38 -1.56 -16.66 -3.70
CA ALA A 38 -1.06 -17.29 -4.93
C ALA A 38 0.13 -16.56 -5.58
N ALA A 39 0.33 -15.27 -5.32
CA ALA A 39 1.29 -14.44 -6.04
C ALA A 39 2.23 -13.69 -5.06
N PRO A 40 3.33 -14.32 -4.59
CA PRO A 40 4.24 -13.71 -3.63
C PRO A 40 5.11 -12.59 -4.23
N ASP A 41 5.21 -12.52 -5.56
CA ASP A 41 6.04 -11.55 -6.28
C ASP A 41 5.17 -10.71 -7.23
N VAL A 42 4.45 -9.76 -6.65
CA VAL A 42 3.64 -8.78 -7.37
C VAL A 42 4.18 -7.38 -7.12
N GLU A 43 3.96 -6.48 -8.06
CA GLU A 43 4.28 -5.07 -7.92
C GLU A 43 3.66 -4.49 -6.63
N GLU A 44 4.43 -3.66 -5.90
CA GLU A 44 4.03 -3.11 -4.60
C GLU A 44 2.67 -2.38 -4.64
N LEU A 45 2.35 -1.64 -5.71
CA LEU A 45 1.04 -0.97 -5.83
C LEU A 45 -0.12 -1.94 -6.07
N VAL A 46 0.14 -3.08 -6.73
CA VAL A 46 -0.82 -4.18 -6.83
C VAL A 46 -1.01 -4.83 -5.47
N LEU A 47 0.09 -5.11 -4.74
CA LEU A 47 0.05 -5.64 -3.38
C LEU A 47 -0.77 -4.74 -2.44
N GLN A 48 -0.51 -3.43 -2.44
CA GLN A 48 -1.27 -2.47 -1.64
C GLN A 48 -2.75 -2.45 -2.01
N GLY A 49 -3.06 -2.50 -3.30
CA GLY A 49 -4.44 -2.61 -3.79
C GLY A 49 -5.15 -3.87 -3.32
N LEU A 50 -4.47 -5.02 -3.34
CA LEU A 50 -5.00 -6.29 -2.85
C LEU A 50 -5.24 -6.26 -1.34
N LEU A 51 -4.27 -5.77 -0.56
CA LEU A 51 -4.39 -5.65 0.89
C LEU A 51 -5.55 -4.72 1.27
N ALA A 52 -5.73 -3.62 0.53
CA ALA A 52 -6.85 -2.70 0.71
C ALA A 52 -8.19 -3.38 0.42
N LEU A 53 -8.32 -4.12 -0.69
CA LEU A 53 -9.53 -4.87 -1.00
C LEU A 53 -9.82 -5.96 0.04
N GLN A 54 -8.81 -6.71 0.47
CA GLN A 54 -8.94 -7.76 1.48
C GLN A 54 -9.46 -7.20 2.81
N ARG A 55 -8.99 -6.01 3.23
CA ARG A 55 -9.36 -5.43 4.53
C ARG A 55 -10.82 -5.01 4.62
N LEU A 56 -11.50 -4.81 3.48
CA LEU A 56 -12.89 -4.35 3.45
C LEU A 56 -13.83 -5.30 4.19
N ARG A 57 -13.57 -6.62 4.17
CA ARG A 57 -14.36 -7.61 4.92
C ARG A 57 -14.33 -7.43 6.44
N HIS A 58 -13.36 -6.68 6.95
CA HIS A 58 -13.18 -6.40 8.38
C HIS A 58 -13.72 -5.02 8.78
N SER A 59 -14.39 -4.32 7.86
CA SER A 59 -15.01 -3.04 8.15
C SER A 59 -16.38 -3.23 8.79
N ASP A 60 -16.56 -2.68 9.99
CA ASP A 60 -17.86 -2.61 10.67
C ASP A 60 -18.66 -1.33 10.30
N LEU A 61 -18.25 -0.64 9.23
CA LEU A 61 -18.89 0.61 8.83
C LEU A 61 -20.30 0.39 8.26
N PRO A 62 -21.23 1.32 8.52
CA PRO A 62 -22.51 1.36 7.80
C PRO A 62 -22.29 1.43 6.29
N ALA A 63 -23.20 0.86 5.50
CA ALA A 63 -23.04 0.75 4.04
C ALA A 63 -22.71 2.07 3.33
N ALA A 64 -23.35 3.18 3.72
CA ALA A 64 -23.07 4.50 3.14
C ALA A 64 -21.63 4.99 3.45
N ASP A 65 -21.15 4.77 4.67
CA ASP A 65 -19.77 5.13 5.06
C ASP A 65 -18.75 4.18 4.43
N LEU A 66 -19.08 2.90 4.27
CA LEU A 66 -18.25 1.94 3.59
C LEU A 66 -18.06 2.32 2.12
N SER A 67 -19.14 2.64 1.39
CA SER A 67 -19.03 3.10 -0.01
C SER A 67 -18.17 4.35 -0.15
N ARG A 68 -18.27 5.29 0.81
CA ARG A 68 -17.42 6.48 0.83
C ARG A 68 -15.95 6.13 1.07
N LEU A 69 -15.66 5.29 2.08
CA LEU A 69 -14.32 4.80 2.36
C LEU A 69 -13.70 4.15 1.11
N MET A 70 -14.46 3.27 0.44
CA MET A 70 -14.01 2.59 -0.77
C MET A 70 -13.68 3.57 -1.91
N SER A 71 -14.52 4.59 -2.11
CA SER A 71 -14.28 5.63 -3.11
C SER A 71 -13.03 6.46 -2.80
N ASP A 72 -12.83 6.79 -1.52
CA ASP A 72 -11.66 7.54 -1.05
C ASP A 72 -10.37 6.73 -1.21
N GLU A 73 -10.40 5.44 -0.87
CA GLU A 73 -9.28 4.50 -1.05
C GLU A 73 -8.92 4.31 -2.53
N LEU A 74 -9.91 4.09 -3.40
CA LEU A 74 -9.67 4.00 -4.84
C LEU A 74 -9.04 5.30 -5.38
N THR A 75 -9.53 6.46 -4.94
CA THR A 75 -8.99 7.76 -5.35
C THR A 75 -7.56 7.94 -4.87
N ALA A 76 -7.25 7.58 -3.63
CA ALA A 76 -5.90 7.64 -3.08
C ALA A 76 -4.95 6.71 -3.84
N TRP A 77 -5.37 5.47 -4.09
CA TRP A 77 -4.58 4.48 -4.83
C TRP A 77 -4.30 4.93 -6.27
N ARG A 78 -5.29 5.47 -6.99
CA ARG A 78 -5.08 6.07 -8.33
C ARG A 78 -4.07 7.21 -8.33
N ARG A 79 -4.04 8.03 -7.27
CA ARG A 79 -3.02 9.10 -7.15
C ARG A 79 -1.63 8.54 -6.91
N GLU A 80 -1.49 7.47 -6.13
CA GLU A 80 -0.20 6.78 -5.96
C GLU A 80 0.25 6.13 -7.26
N LEU A 81 -0.66 5.51 -8.03
CA LEU A 81 -0.37 5.01 -9.38
C LEU A 81 0.17 6.11 -10.30
N GLN A 82 -0.51 7.25 -10.37
CA GLN A 82 -0.05 8.36 -11.20
C GLN A 82 1.36 8.82 -10.80
N ARG A 83 1.63 8.96 -9.50
CA ARG A 83 2.98 9.34 -9.02
C ARG A 83 4.04 8.31 -9.40
N TYR A 84 3.70 7.03 -9.31
CA TYR A 84 4.60 5.95 -9.71
C TYR A 84 4.85 5.96 -11.21
N ASP A 85 3.81 6.14 -12.03
CA ASP A 85 3.95 6.19 -13.49
C ASP A 85 4.76 7.42 -13.94
N ASP A 86 4.68 8.53 -13.21
CA ASP A 86 5.45 9.75 -13.50
C ASP A 86 6.93 9.65 -13.07
N ASP A 87 7.21 9.06 -11.90
CA ASP A 87 8.57 8.91 -11.34
C ASP A 87 8.67 7.67 -10.43
N PRO A 88 8.92 6.47 -11.00
CA PRO A 88 8.99 5.22 -10.23
C PRO A 88 10.07 5.26 -9.15
N ASP A 89 11.27 5.74 -9.48
CA ASP A 89 12.41 5.80 -8.56
C ASP A 89 12.18 6.81 -7.42
N GLY A 90 11.51 7.93 -7.72
CA GLY A 90 11.08 8.91 -6.73
C GLY A 90 10.02 8.33 -5.80
N TRP A 91 9.05 7.60 -6.36
CA TRP A 91 8.00 6.94 -5.59
C TRP A 91 8.56 5.88 -4.64
N ASP A 92 9.45 5.00 -5.11
CA ASP A 92 10.08 3.94 -4.29
C ASP A 92 10.84 4.53 -3.11
N ARG A 93 11.67 5.57 -3.35
CA ARG A 93 12.39 6.26 -2.28
C ARG A 93 11.44 6.90 -1.28
N GLN A 94 10.36 7.53 -1.73
CA GLN A 94 9.36 8.11 -0.83
C GLN A 94 8.62 7.04 -0.03
N HIS A 95 8.27 5.91 -0.64
CA HIS A 95 7.63 4.78 0.02
C HIS A 95 8.52 4.19 1.13
N LEU A 96 9.79 3.89 0.82
CA LEU A 96 10.75 3.38 1.79
C LEU A 96 11.00 4.36 2.94
N ARG A 97 11.06 5.67 2.64
CA ARG A 97 11.14 6.72 3.69
C ARG A 97 9.92 6.70 4.61
N ARG A 98 8.70 6.59 4.06
CA ARG A 98 7.47 6.47 4.87
C ARG A 98 7.53 5.23 5.79
N MET A 99 8.02 4.09 5.29
CA MET A 99 8.21 2.89 6.10
C MET A 99 9.20 3.12 7.25
N ILE A 100 10.35 3.74 7.00
CA ILE A 100 11.35 4.05 8.05
C ILE A 100 10.75 4.99 9.10
N THR A 101 10.05 6.05 8.66
CA THR A 101 9.40 7.01 9.57
C THR A 101 8.38 6.29 10.46
N SER A 102 7.52 5.44 9.89
CA SER A 102 6.55 4.66 10.67
C SER A 102 7.24 3.70 11.65
N PHE A 103 8.31 3.01 11.21
CA PHE A 103 9.07 2.10 12.06
C PHE A 103 9.76 2.83 13.22
N ALA A 104 10.31 4.02 12.96
CA ALA A 104 10.92 4.86 14.00
C ALA A 104 9.92 5.26 15.08
N ARG A 105 8.69 5.64 14.70
CA ARG A 105 7.63 5.96 15.66
C ARG A 105 7.27 4.78 16.56
N SER A 106 7.24 3.57 16.02
CA SER A 106 6.86 2.38 16.79
C SER A 106 8.01 1.74 17.59
N HIS A 107 9.26 1.94 17.18
CA HIS A 107 10.40 1.17 17.70
C HIS A 107 11.62 2.00 18.11
N GLY A 108 11.58 3.32 17.91
CA GLY A 108 12.66 4.25 18.21
C GLY A 108 13.72 4.36 17.11
N ASP A 109 14.43 5.48 17.11
CA ASP A 109 15.41 5.87 16.09
C ASP A 109 16.52 4.85 15.88
N ASP A 110 17.06 4.25 16.95
CA ASP A 110 18.20 3.33 16.84
C ASP A 110 17.83 2.07 16.04
N ARG A 111 16.65 1.50 16.30
CA ARG A 111 16.15 0.35 15.53
C ARG A 111 15.81 0.75 14.11
N ALA A 112 15.23 1.93 13.91
CA ALA A 112 14.93 2.45 12.58
C ALA A 112 16.18 2.74 11.74
N ARG A 113 17.30 3.19 12.33
CA ARG A 113 18.59 3.31 11.62
C ARG A 113 19.08 1.96 11.11
N VAL A 114 19.04 0.92 11.94
CA VAL A 114 19.45 -0.44 11.55
C VAL A 114 18.55 -0.97 10.44
N PHE A 115 17.24 -0.72 10.53
CA PHE A 115 16.28 -1.06 9.48
C PHE A 115 16.57 -0.30 8.17
N GLY A 116 16.72 1.03 8.23
CA GLY A 116 17.03 1.87 7.07
C GLY A 116 18.35 1.51 6.39
N ALA A 117 19.39 1.15 7.16
CA ALA A 117 20.67 0.69 6.60
C ALA A 117 20.52 -0.60 5.76
N LYS A 118 19.59 -1.49 6.12
CA LYS A 118 19.26 -2.67 5.28
C LYS A 118 18.59 -2.23 3.99
N LEU A 119 17.68 -1.25 4.05
CA LEU A 119 17.00 -0.72 2.86
C LEU A 119 17.97 -0.03 1.90
N VAL A 120 18.94 0.73 2.40
CA VAL A 120 20.02 1.33 1.60
C VAL A 120 20.82 0.26 0.86
N ARG A 121 21.12 -0.87 1.51
CA ARG A 121 21.92 -1.95 0.92
C ARG A 121 21.19 -2.71 -0.18
N HIS A 122 19.87 -2.87 -0.06
CA HIS A 122 19.12 -3.83 -0.87
C HIS A 122 18.13 -3.18 -1.86
N TYR A 123 17.74 -1.92 -1.65
CA TYR A 123 16.61 -1.30 -2.36
C TYR A 123 16.91 0.12 -2.89
N GLY A 124 18.19 0.45 -3.14
CA GLY A 124 18.56 1.71 -3.82
C GLY A 124 18.31 3.00 -3.03
N LEU A 125 17.90 2.90 -1.76
CA LEU A 125 17.72 4.03 -0.86
C LEU A 125 19.08 4.67 -0.55
N ARG A 126 19.14 6.00 -0.38
CA ARG A 126 20.39 6.67 -0.02
C ARG A 126 20.49 6.86 1.50
N PRO A 127 21.70 6.93 2.09
CA PRO A 127 21.84 7.21 3.52
C PRO A 127 21.11 8.47 3.96
N GLU A 128 21.11 9.51 3.12
CA GLU A 128 20.44 10.79 3.42
C GLU A 128 18.91 10.66 3.50
N ASP A 129 18.33 9.69 2.79
CA ASP A 129 16.89 9.41 2.86
C ASP A 129 16.51 8.84 4.24
N VAL A 130 17.39 8.06 4.86
CA VAL A 130 17.20 7.53 6.23
C VAL A 130 17.23 8.67 7.24
N ASP A 131 18.22 9.56 7.16
CA ASP A 131 18.32 10.72 8.05
C ASP A 131 17.09 11.62 7.93
N THR A 132 16.64 11.85 6.70
CA THR A 132 15.43 12.64 6.43
C THR A 132 14.18 11.98 7.00
N ALA A 133 14.05 10.65 6.90
CA ALA A 133 12.93 9.89 7.47
C ALA A 133 12.90 9.94 9.01
N LEU A 134 14.07 9.88 9.66
CA LEU A 134 14.19 9.98 11.12
C LEU A 134 13.90 11.40 11.62
N LEU A 135 14.32 12.42 10.89
CA LEU A 135 13.96 13.80 11.22
C LEU A 135 12.43 14.00 11.14
N ALA A 136 11.80 13.49 10.07
CA ALA A 136 10.35 13.57 9.91
C ALA A 136 9.58 12.81 11.01
N ALA A 137 10.12 11.70 11.52
CA ALA A 137 9.49 10.95 12.61
C ALA A 137 9.35 11.79 13.89
N ARG A 138 10.31 12.67 14.16
CA ARG A 138 10.36 13.51 15.37
C ARG A 138 9.46 14.75 15.32
N ILE A 139 9.18 15.27 14.13
CA ILE A 139 8.44 16.53 13.94
C ILE A 139 6.93 16.33 14.19
N ASP A 140 6.38 15.17 13.87
CA ASP A 140 4.95 14.88 14.04
C ASP A 140 4.57 14.40 15.46
N ASP A 141 5.55 14.20 16.36
CA ASP A 141 5.34 13.83 17.77
C ASP A 141 5.28 15.07 18.71
N THR A 142 5.35 16.28 18.15
CA THR A 142 5.21 17.59 18.84
C THR A 142 3.91 18.29 18.49
#